data_AF-A0A3D3W8Y4-F1
#
_entry.id   AF-A0A3D3W8Y4-F1
#
_cell.length_a   1.000
_cell.length_b   1.000
_cell.length_c   1.000
_cell.angle_alpha   90.00
_cell.angle_beta   90.00
_cell.angle_gamma   90.00
#
_symmetry.space_group_name_H-M   'P 1'
#
loop_
_entity.id
_entity.type
_entity.pdbx_description
1 polymer ?
#
loop_
_entity_poly.entity_id
_entity_poly.type
_entity_poly.pdbx_seq_one_letter_code
_entity_poly.pdbx_strand_id
1 'polypeptide(L)'
;MKKQYLGLDVLRGIGIFIVLWMHSAFYYFDGLYALDFNHPPLIVTVIGLLLMFAGMFALISGASHGLQYYDKIERLGYDFKKLLKYNTVSGLLIFIIAYLYFIFTGPGLVDIPNQTMNNSILVEWIRNNRFYGFNLERLLYVDSLTMISLNIILAGGLFSLIEKIQRKYPSGNKPRAYLLVGLLFLVLSSLRIPLYETYMNAFEQQAFGTVAALNWFVNKNNPILPFLAFGILGIWF
;
A
#
# COMPACT_ATOMS: atom_id res chain seq x y z
N MET A 1 8.04 26.01 10.48
CA MET A 1 8.16 24.58 10.09
C MET A 1 7.01 23.68 10.52
N LYS A 2 6.42 23.78 11.73
CA LYS A 2 5.21 23.00 12.09
C LYS A 2 4.06 23.12 11.06
N LYS A 3 3.91 24.30 10.43
CA LYS A 3 2.88 24.55 9.39
C LYS A 3 3.11 23.79 8.06
N GLN A 4 4.36 23.48 7.68
CA GLN A 4 4.65 22.77 6.43
C GLN A 4 4.28 21.28 6.51
N TYR A 5 4.54 20.64 7.65
CA TYR A 5 4.13 19.24 7.91
C TYR A 5 2.62 19.09 7.94
N LEU A 6 1.93 20.06 8.57
CA LEU A 6 0.46 20.07 8.59
C LEU A 6 -0.13 20.13 7.18
N GLY A 7 0.46 20.94 6.28
CA GLY A 7 0.00 21.04 4.90
C GLY A 7 0.10 19.73 4.12
N LEU A 8 1.23 19.03 4.21
CA LEU A 8 1.43 17.72 3.56
C LEU A 8 0.54 16.64 4.17
N ASP A 9 0.40 16.61 5.50
CA ASP A 9 -0.47 15.65 6.17
C ASP A 9 -1.95 15.88 5.84
N VAL A 10 -2.39 17.15 5.75
CA VAL A 10 -3.76 17.52 5.33
C VAL A 10 -3.98 17.16 3.86
N LEU A 11 -3.04 17.48 2.97
CA LEU A 11 -3.15 17.13 1.55
C LEU A 11 -3.25 15.61 1.36
N ARG A 12 -2.43 14.84 2.08
CA ARG A 12 -2.50 13.37 2.08
C ARG A 12 -3.84 12.88 2.61
N GLY A 13 -4.34 13.46 3.70
CA GLY A 13 -5.64 13.12 4.29
C GLY A 13 -6.80 13.38 3.34
N ILE A 14 -6.82 14.54 2.69
CA ILE A 14 -7.83 14.90 1.68
C ILE A 14 -7.78 13.94 0.50
N GLY A 15 -6.58 13.64 -0.02
CA GLY A 15 -6.47 12.74 -1.15
C GLY A 15 -6.87 11.30 -0.81
N ILE A 16 -6.53 10.79 0.38
CA ILE A 16 -7.02 9.48 0.87
C ILE A 16 -8.55 9.50 0.97
N PHE A 17 -9.14 10.56 1.52
CA PHE A 17 -10.59 10.70 1.64
C PHE A 17 -11.29 10.68 0.27
N ILE A 18 -10.76 11.44 -0.71
CA ILE A 18 -11.29 11.45 -2.09
C ILE A 18 -11.21 10.05 -2.69
N VAL A 19 -10.08 9.36 -2.56
CA VAL A 19 -9.91 7.99 -3.09
C VAL A 19 -10.87 7.01 -2.44
N LEU A 20 -11.06 7.08 -1.12
CA LEU A 20 -12.03 6.24 -0.40
C LEU A 20 -13.46 6.49 -0.88
N TRP A 21 -13.83 7.77 -1.06
CA TRP A 21 -15.14 8.13 -1.58
C TRP A 21 -15.34 7.62 -3.01
N MET A 22 -14.34 7.77 -3.88
CA MET A 22 -14.36 7.28 -5.25
C MET A 22 -14.46 5.75 -5.33
N HIS A 23 -13.68 5.02 -4.52
CA HIS A 23 -13.78 3.56 -4.43
C HIS A 23 -15.18 3.13 -3.99
N SER A 24 -15.75 3.82 -3.00
CA SER A 24 -17.09 3.52 -2.50
C SER A 24 -18.14 3.77 -3.58
N ALA A 25 -18.06 4.92 -4.26
CA ALA A 25 -18.96 5.24 -5.37
C ALA A 25 -18.86 4.22 -6.52
N PHE A 26 -17.66 3.72 -6.81
CA PHE A 26 -17.44 2.70 -7.83
C PHE A 26 -18.04 1.33 -7.44
N TYR A 27 -17.78 0.86 -6.21
CA TYR A 27 -18.26 -0.45 -5.76
C TYR A 27 -19.79 -0.54 -5.59
N TYR A 28 -20.45 0.59 -5.37
CA TYR A 28 -21.91 0.67 -5.26
C TYR A 28 -22.60 1.24 -6.51
N PHE A 29 -21.90 1.27 -7.64
CA PHE A 29 -22.51 1.63 -8.90
C PHE A 29 -23.44 0.50 -9.37
N ASP A 30 -24.75 0.77 -9.50
CA ASP A 30 -25.76 -0.23 -9.88
C ASP A 30 -25.45 -0.97 -11.20
N GLY A 31 -24.68 -0.35 -12.10
CA GLY A 31 -24.26 -0.94 -13.38
C GLY A 31 -22.94 -1.70 -13.33
N LEU A 32 -22.31 -1.92 -12.17
CA LEU A 32 -20.95 -2.47 -12.06
C LEU A 32 -20.80 -3.84 -12.78
N TYR A 33 -21.79 -4.72 -12.61
CA TYR A 33 -21.79 -6.05 -13.23
C TYR A 33 -22.13 -6.05 -14.73
N ALA A 34 -22.65 -4.93 -15.25
CA ALA A 34 -23.03 -4.76 -16.65
C ALA A 34 -21.98 -3.97 -17.46
N LEU A 35 -20.80 -3.69 -16.89
CA LEU A 35 -19.74 -2.95 -17.55
C LEU A 35 -19.08 -3.78 -18.65
N ASP A 36 -19.14 -3.28 -19.88
CA ASP A 36 -18.29 -3.77 -20.98
C ASP A 36 -16.88 -3.20 -20.82
N PHE A 37 -15.92 -4.03 -20.44
CA PHE A 37 -14.51 -3.63 -20.30
C PHE A 37 -13.82 -3.36 -21.65
N ASN A 38 -14.41 -3.77 -22.77
CA ASN A 38 -13.88 -3.43 -24.10
C ASN A 38 -14.28 -2.01 -24.53
N HIS A 39 -15.42 -1.52 -24.02
CA HIS A 39 -15.92 -0.17 -24.27
C HIS A 39 -16.37 0.49 -22.95
N PRO A 40 -15.45 0.70 -22.00
CA PRO A 40 -15.82 1.22 -20.69
C PRO A 40 -16.42 2.63 -20.84
N PRO A 41 -17.52 2.96 -20.15
CA PRO A 41 -18.04 4.31 -20.10
C PRO A 41 -16.96 5.28 -19.62
N LEU A 42 -16.93 6.50 -20.17
CA LEU A 42 -15.91 7.51 -19.87
C LEU A 42 -15.70 7.72 -18.35
N ILE A 43 -16.79 7.71 -17.58
CA ILE A 43 -16.73 7.90 -16.12
C ILE A 43 -15.95 6.78 -15.42
N VAL A 44 -16.07 5.53 -15.89
CA VAL A 44 -15.33 4.38 -15.37
C VAL A 44 -13.86 4.47 -15.75
N THR A 45 -13.55 4.91 -16.97
CA THR A 45 -12.17 5.16 -17.38
C THR A 45 -11.51 6.26 -16.54
N VAL A 46 -12.22 7.37 -16.28
CA VAL A 46 -11.71 8.47 -15.45
C VAL A 46 -11.51 8.01 -14.00
N ILE A 47 -12.47 7.31 -13.42
CA ILE A 47 -12.34 6.75 -12.07
C ILE A 47 -11.18 5.76 -12.01
N GLY A 48 -11.11 4.81 -12.96
CA GLY A 48 -10.04 3.82 -13.05
C GLY A 48 -8.67 4.49 -13.16
N LEU A 49 -8.52 5.49 -14.02
CA LEU A 49 -7.30 6.28 -14.16
C LEU A 49 -6.94 6.95 -12.83
N LEU A 50 -7.88 7.64 -12.18
CA LEU A 50 -7.64 8.31 -10.89
C LEU A 50 -7.27 7.30 -9.78
N LEU A 51 -7.83 6.09 -9.79
CA LEU A 51 -7.48 5.03 -8.85
C LEU A 51 -6.06 4.50 -9.06
N MET A 52 -5.49 4.60 -10.27
CA MET A 52 -4.09 4.25 -10.53
C MET A 52 -3.09 5.24 -9.90
N PHE A 53 -3.54 6.39 -9.37
CA PHE A 53 -2.68 7.38 -8.72
C PHE A 53 -2.24 6.96 -7.31
N ALA A 54 -2.58 5.74 -6.86
CA ALA A 54 -2.09 5.16 -5.60
C ALA A 54 -0.55 5.25 -5.45
N GLY A 55 0.20 5.14 -6.56
CA GLY A 55 1.65 5.32 -6.56
C GLY A 55 2.11 6.74 -6.17
N MET A 56 1.33 7.77 -6.53
CA MET A 56 1.61 9.15 -6.15
C MET A 56 1.41 9.38 -4.65
N PHE A 57 0.40 8.74 -4.05
CA PHE A 57 0.22 8.75 -2.59
C PHE A 57 1.40 8.11 -1.87
N ALA A 58 1.95 7.02 -2.42
CA ALA A 58 3.16 6.39 -1.90
C ALA A 58 4.35 7.36 -1.90
N LEU A 59 4.52 8.11 -2.99
CA LEU A 59 5.59 9.08 -3.16
C LEU A 59 5.45 10.27 -2.20
N ILE A 60 4.26 10.88 -2.11
CA ILE A 60 3.98 11.98 -1.17
C ILE A 60 4.16 11.52 0.28
N SER A 61 3.69 10.31 0.62
CA SER A 61 3.88 9.76 1.96
C SER A 61 5.36 9.49 2.23
N GLY A 62 6.09 8.99 1.25
CA GLY A 62 7.55 8.82 1.29
C GLY A 62 8.28 10.11 1.62
N ALA A 63 7.96 11.21 0.92
CA ALA A 63 8.52 12.54 1.17
C ALA A 63 8.21 13.01 2.60
N SER A 64 6.95 12.90 3.03
CA SER A 64 6.54 13.27 4.39
C SER A 64 7.29 12.45 5.45
N HIS A 65 7.44 11.14 5.26
CA HIS A 65 8.17 10.29 6.19
C HIS A 65 9.67 10.58 6.18
N GLY A 66 10.27 10.81 5.01
CA GLY A 66 11.65 11.23 4.86
C GLY A 66 11.97 12.49 5.67
N LEU A 67 11.15 13.54 5.52
CA LEU A 67 11.30 14.77 6.30
C LEU A 67 11.15 14.52 7.81
N GLN A 68 10.19 13.70 8.24
CA GLN A 68 10.02 13.34 9.64
C GLN A 68 11.23 12.55 10.19
N TYR A 69 11.83 11.69 9.37
CA TYR A 69 13.01 10.92 9.77
C TYR A 69 14.24 11.82 9.91
N TYR A 70 14.44 12.74 8.98
CA TYR A 70 15.49 13.76 9.09
C TYR A 70 15.33 14.62 10.35
N ASP A 71 14.12 15.13 10.63
CA ASP A 71 13.85 15.95 11.82
C ASP A 71 14.11 15.17 13.13
N LYS A 72 13.73 13.88 13.18
CA LYS A 72 14.00 13.00 14.33
C LYS A 72 15.50 12.76 14.55
N ILE A 73 16.26 12.58 13.48
CA ILE A 73 17.70 12.38 13.57
C ILE A 73 18.41 13.68 13.99
N GLU A 74 18.15 14.78 13.30
CA GLU A 74 18.92 16.02 13.45
C GLU A 74 18.51 16.81 14.69
N ARG A 75 17.21 16.88 15.01
CA ARG A 75 16.71 17.70 16.12
C ARG A 75 16.46 16.92 17.39
N LEU A 76 15.88 15.74 17.27
CA LEU A 76 15.52 14.91 18.43
C LEU A 76 16.63 13.92 18.82
N GLY A 77 17.71 13.86 18.05
CA GLY A 77 18.87 13.00 18.34
C GLY A 77 18.52 11.51 18.36
N TYR A 78 17.57 11.08 17.53
CA TYR A 78 17.19 9.66 17.46
C TYR A 78 18.37 8.84 16.93
N ASP A 79 18.70 7.77 17.63
CA ASP A 79 19.65 6.77 17.16
C ASP A 79 18.96 5.77 16.23
N PHE A 80 19.76 4.94 15.55
CA PHE A 80 19.27 3.91 14.62
C PHE A 80 18.19 3.02 15.25
N LYS A 81 18.39 2.61 16.52
CA LYS A 81 17.46 1.70 17.21
C LYS A 81 16.14 2.39 17.54
N LYS A 82 16.15 3.63 18.03
CA LYS A 82 14.90 4.39 18.31
C LYS A 82 14.12 4.64 17.03
N LEU A 83 14.79 5.00 15.93
CA LEU A 83 14.12 5.25 14.65
C LEU A 83 13.49 3.96 14.11
N LEU A 84 14.21 2.84 14.12
CA LEU A 84 13.68 1.55 13.70
C LEU A 84 12.50 1.12 14.57
N LYS A 85 12.62 1.22 15.90
CA LYS A 85 11.53 0.90 16.84
C LYS A 85 10.30 1.76 16.55
N TYR A 86 10.47 3.07 16.35
CA TYR A 86 9.37 3.97 16.03
C TYR A 86 8.67 3.53 14.74
N ASN A 87 9.41 3.28 13.67
CA ASN A 87 8.87 2.88 12.38
C ASN A 87 8.15 1.53 12.44
N THR A 88 8.74 0.55 13.13
CA THR A 88 8.11 -0.76 13.33
C THR A 88 6.81 -0.63 14.13
N VAL A 89 6.79 0.14 15.23
CA VAL A 89 5.58 0.32 16.05
C VAL A 89 4.48 1.04 15.26
N SER A 90 4.81 2.15 14.60
CA SER A 90 3.84 2.90 13.79
C SER A 90 3.31 2.07 12.62
N GLY A 91 4.20 1.36 11.92
CA GLY A 91 3.83 0.46 10.83
C GLY A 91 2.93 -0.68 11.31
N LEU A 92 3.30 -1.39 12.37
CA LEU A 92 2.48 -2.49 12.92
C LEU A 92 1.11 -2.01 13.41
N LEU A 93 1.03 -0.84 14.04
CA LEU A 93 -0.24 -0.27 14.46
C LEU A 93 -1.16 -0.03 13.26
N ILE A 94 -0.64 0.57 12.18
CA ILE A 94 -1.41 0.76 10.94
C ILE A 94 -1.74 -0.59 10.29
N PHE A 95 -0.84 -1.58 10.35
CA PHE A 95 -1.07 -2.93 9.82
C PHE A 95 -2.27 -3.59 10.51
N ILE A 96 -2.30 -3.54 11.84
CA ILE A 96 -3.40 -4.10 12.63
C ILE A 96 -4.71 -3.37 12.29
N ILE A 97 -4.68 -2.04 12.22
CA ILE A 97 -5.85 -1.24 11.85
C ILE A 97 -6.33 -1.60 10.44
N ALA A 98 -5.41 -1.79 9.48
CA ALA A 98 -5.74 -2.17 8.11
C ALA A 98 -6.52 -3.49 8.08
N TYR A 99 -6.01 -4.52 8.74
CA TYR A 99 -6.68 -5.82 8.79
C TYR A 99 -8.01 -5.78 9.55
N LEU A 100 -8.07 -5.07 10.69
CA LEU A 100 -9.33 -4.90 11.43
C LEU A 100 -10.37 -4.16 10.57
N TYR A 101 -9.98 -3.07 9.93
CA TYR A 101 -10.82 -2.35 9.00
C TYR A 101 -11.30 -3.28 7.89
N PHE A 102 -10.38 -3.93 7.16
CA PHE A 102 -10.72 -4.69 5.98
C PHE A 102 -11.59 -5.92 6.28
N ILE A 103 -11.35 -6.61 7.40
CA ILE A 103 -12.11 -7.81 7.79
C ILE A 103 -13.50 -7.44 8.30
N PHE A 104 -13.61 -6.42 9.14
CA PHE A 104 -14.88 -6.10 9.82
C PHE A 104 -15.73 -5.11 9.03
N THR A 105 -15.15 -4.02 8.52
CA THR A 105 -15.89 -2.88 7.95
C THR A 105 -15.46 -2.49 6.54
N GLY A 106 -14.55 -3.25 5.92
CA GLY A 106 -13.99 -2.97 4.61
C GLY A 106 -15.00 -3.14 3.46
N PRO A 107 -14.67 -2.60 2.26
CA PRO A 107 -15.53 -2.75 1.09
C PRO A 107 -15.67 -4.22 0.69
N GLY A 108 -16.75 -4.54 -0.02
CA GLY A 108 -16.97 -5.86 -0.62
C GLY A 108 -15.94 -6.17 -1.71
N LEU A 109 -15.51 -7.43 -1.78
CA LEU A 109 -14.72 -7.94 -2.90
C LEU A 109 -15.70 -8.39 -3.98
N VAL A 110 -15.68 -7.69 -5.12
CA VAL A 110 -16.57 -7.98 -6.24
C VAL A 110 -15.98 -9.11 -7.09
N ASP A 111 -16.77 -10.14 -7.28
CA ASP A 111 -16.54 -11.21 -8.24
C ASP A 111 -17.46 -10.97 -9.43
N ILE A 112 -16.88 -10.36 -10.47
CA ILE A 112 -17.60 -10.00 -11.70
C ILE A 112 -18.13 -11.24 -12.43
N PRO A 113 -17.32 -12.30 -12.68
CA PRO A 113 -17.80 -13.53 -13.31
C PRO A 113 -19.02 -14.15 -12.64
N ASN A 114 -19.02 -14.25 -11.30
CA ASN A 114 -20.10 -14.89 -10.57
C ASN A 114 -21.21 -13.91 -10.13
N GLN A 115 -21.09 -12.63 -10.46
CA GLN A 115 -21.98 -11.55 -10.01
C GLN A 115 -22.22 -11.55 -8.49
N THR A 116 -21.18 -11.86 -7.72
CA THR A 116 -21.26 -11.93 -6.27
C THR A 116 -20.37 -10.89 -5.61
N MET A 117 -20.71 -10.51 -4.38
CA MET A 117 -19.93 -9.59 -3.57
C MET A 117 -19.62 -10.24 -2.23
N ASN A 118 -18.35 -10.53 -2.01
CA ASN A 118 -17.84 -11.05 -0.76
C ASN A 118 -17.69 -9.87 0.21
N ASN A 119 -18.70 -9.63 1.05
CA ASN A 119 -18.77 -8.49 1.98
C ASN A 119 -17.91 -8.72 3.24
N SER A 120 -17.65 -7.64 3.99
CA SER A 120 -17.01 -7.73 5.31
C SER A 120 -17.99 -8.30 6.33
N ILE A 121 -17.48 -8.77 7.48
CA ILE A 121 -18.30 -9.45 8.49
C ILE A 121 -19.49 -8.59 8.93
N LEU A 122 -19.25 -7.30 9.21
CA LEU A 122 -20.29 -6.39 9.69
C LEU A 122 -21.29 -6.04 8.57
N VAL A 123 -20.81 -5.83 7.35
CA VAL A 123 -21.68 -5.52 6.20
C VAL A 123 -22.58 -6.70 5.86
N GLU A 124 -22.04 -7.92 5.86
CA GLU A 124 -22.81 -9.15 5.62
C GLU A 124 -23.87 -9.37 6.72
N TRP A 125 -23.50 -9.09 7.97
CA TRP A 125 -24.42 -9.18 9.09
C TRP A 125 -25.56 -8.16 8.99
N ILE A 126 -25.28 -6.90 8.66
CA ILE A 126 -26.32 -5.86 8.52
C ILE A 126 -27.22 -6.13 7.31
N ARG A 127 -26.63 -6.45 6.15
CA ARG A 127 -27.37 -6.51 4.88
C ARG A 127 -28.14 -7.81 4.71
N ASN A 128 -27.55 -8.93 5.12
CA ASN A 128 -28.09 -10.27 4.85
C ASN A 128 -28.48 -11.03 6.12
N ASN A 129 -28.26 -10.45 7.30
CA ASN A 129 -28.48 -11.09 8.61
C ASN A 129 -27.72 -12.42 8.77
N ARG A 130 -26.57 -12.53 8.09
CA ARG A 130 -25.70 -13.72 8.10
C ARG A 130 -24.34 -13.37 8.66
N PHE A 131 -23.83 -14.23 9.54
CA PHE A 131 -22.47 -14.13 10.03
C PHE A 131 -21.60 -15.14 9.28
N TYR A 132 -20.97 -14.69 8.20
CA TYR A 132 -19.88 -15.44 7.58
C TYR A 132 -18.58 -15.14 8.34
N GLY A 133 -17.82 -16.18 8.69
CA GLY A 133 -16.54 -16.05 9.38
C GLY A 133 -15.44 -15.45 8.50
N PHE A 134 -14.18 -15.73 8.85
CA PHE A 134 -13.03 -15.25 8.09
C PHE A 134 -12.99 -15.87 6.68
N ASN A 135 -12.73 -15.04 5.68
CA ASN A 135 -12.48 -15.48 4.31
C ASN A 135 -10.97 -15.34 3.98
N LEU A 136 -10.39 -16.40 3.43
CA LEU A 136 -8.98 -16.43 3.03
C LEU A 136 -8.65 -15.35 1.99
N GLU A 137 -9.55 -15.08 1.04
CA GLU A 137 -9.38 -14.02 0.04
C GLU A 137 -9.23 -12.65 0.70
N ARG A 138 -9.99 -12.39 1.78
CA ARG A 138 -9.88 -11.15 2.53
C ARG A 138 -8.59 -11.06 3.33
N LEU A 139 -8.12 -12.18 3.87
CA LEU A 139 -6.85 -12.23 4.61
C LEU A 139 -5.64 -12.03 3.68
N LEU A 140 -5.72 -12.57 2.47
CA LEU A 140 -4.70 -12.44 1.44
C LEU A 140 -4.83 -11.13 0.64
N TYR A 141 -5.87 -10.35 0.87
CA TYR A 141 -6.03 -9.07 0.19
C TYR A 141 -5.05 -8.04 0.73
N VAL A 142 -4.28 -7.43 -0.18
CA VAL A 142 -3.34 -6.36 0.16
C VAL A 142 -3.98 -5.02 -0.20
N ASP A 143 -4.52 -4.34 0.80
CA ASP A 143 -5.12 -3.01 0.64
C ASP A 143 -4.10 -1.87 0.77
N SER A 144 -4.55 -0.65 0.50
CA SER A 144 -3.72 0.55 0.54
C SER A 144 -3.16 0.88 1.94
N LEU A 145 -3.88 0.56 3.03
CA LEU A 145 -3.41 0.77 4.40
C LEU A 145 -2.33 -0.25 4.77
N THR A 146 -2.51 -1.52 4.40
CA THR A 146 -1.49 -2.56 4.53
C THR A 146 -0.21 -2.14 3.80
N MET A 147 -0.36 -1.52 2.65
CA MET A 147 0.75 -0.99 1.86
C MET A 147 1.46 0.20 2.50
N ILE A 148 0.71 1.18 3.00
CA ILE A 148 1.26 2.30 3.76
C ILE A 148 2.04 1.78 4.97
N SER A 149 1.46 0.83 5.71
CA SER A 149 2.11 0.19 6.85
C SER A 149 3.45 -0.45 6.46
N LEU A 150 3.45 -1.31 5.44
CA LEU A 150 4.65 -2.01 4.99
C LEU A 150 5.70 -1.03 4.47
N ASN A 151 5.30 0.05 3.81
CA ASN A 151 6.20 1.11 3.37
C ASN A 151 6.87 1.81 4.56
N ILE A 152 6.11 2.18 5.60
CA ILE A 152 6.67 2.77 6.83
C ILE A 152 7.74 1.86 7.45
N ILE A 153 7.48 0.55 7.49
CA ILE A 153 8.43 -0.43 8.04
C ILE A 153 9.67 -0.54 7.14
N LEU A 154 9.47 -0.81 5.85
CA LEU A 154 10.54 -1.12 4.90
C LEU A 154 11.35 0.11 4.51
N ALA A 155 10.70 1.21 4.11
CA ALA A 155 11.38 2.46 3.78
C ALA A 155 12.02 3.08 5.02
N GLY A 156 11.38 3.00 6.19
CA GLY A 156 11.99 3.40 7.46
C GLY A 156 13.21 2.59 7.85
N GLY A 157 13.20 1.28 7.59
CA GLY A 157 14.35 0.39 7.76
C GLY A 157 15.49 0.73 6.79
N LEU A 158 15.18 0.91 5.50
CA LEU A 158 16.15 1.29 4.47
C LEU A 158 16.75 2.66 4.74
N PHE A 159 15.94 3.65 5.13
CA PHE A 159 16.40 4.97 5.54
C PHE A 159 17.40 4.87 6.69
N SER A 160 17.05 4.13 7.73
CA SER A 160 17.92 3.93 8.90
C SER A 160 19.24 3.24 8.50
N LEU A 161 19.18 2.27 7.57
CA LEU A 161 20.36 1.57 7.06
C LEU A 161 21.26 2.47 6.23
N ILE A 162 20.70 3.26 5.31
CA ILE A 162 21.43 4.21 4.47
C ILE A 162 22.13 5.25 5.34
N GLU A 163 21.43 5.81 6.32
CA GLU A 163 22.01 6.77 7.27
C GLU A 163 23.14 6.15 8.10
N LYS A 164 22.98 4.90 8.56
CA LYS A 164 24.04 4.18 9.28
C LYS A 164 25.28 3.96 8.41
N ILE A 165 25.10 3.57 7.15
CA ILE A 165 26.20 3.36 6.20
C ILE A 165 26.91 4.69 5.90
N GLN A 166 26.16 5.76 5.67
CA GLN A 166 26.73 7.07 5.33
C GLN A 166 27.47 7.73 6.49
N ARG A 167 27.05 7.52 7.74
CA ARG A 167 27.83 7.94 8.91
C ARG A 167 29.17 7.22 9.00
N LYS A 168 29.25 5.96 8.54
CA LYS A 168 30.49 5.17 8.52
C LYS A 168 31.36 5.47 7.29
N TYR A 169 30.74 5.71 6.15
CA TYR A 169 31.37 6.00 4.86
C TYR A 169 30.72 7.25 4.25
N PRO A 170 31.25 8.44 4.56
CA PRO A 170 30.70 9.70 4.06
C PRO A 170 30.93 9.81 2.55
N SER A 171 30.00 9.29 1.76
CA SER A 171 29.87 9.66 0.36
C SER A 171 29.00 10.92 0.34
N GLY A 172 29.54 12.03 -0.17
CA GLY A 172 28.91 13.36 -0.08
C GLY A 172 27.59 13.53 -0.85
N ASN A 173 26.86 12.46 -1.18
CA ASN A 173 25.67 12.53 -2.02
C ASN A 173 24.56 11.58 -1.55
N LYS A 174 23.98 11.88 -0.39
CA LYS A 174 22.88 11.09 0.20
C LYS A 174 21.64 10.94 -0.70
N PRO A 175 21.17 12.01 -1.39
CA PRO A 175 20.02 11.91 -2.27
C PRO A 175 20.23 10.88 -3.38
N ARG A 176 21.44 10.78 -3.93
CA ARG A 176 21.77 9.80 -4.96
C ARG A 176 21.59 8.35 -4.50
N ALA A 177 21.85 8.06 -3.22
CA ALA A 177 21.64 6.72 -2.67
C ALA A 177 20.15 6.34 -2.66
N TYR A 178 19.27 7.24 -2.21
CA TYR A 178 17.83 7.01 -2.22
C TYR A 178 17.30 6.84 -3.65
N LEU A 179 17.73 7.69 -4.59
CA LEU A 179 17.36 7.55 -5.99
C LEU A 179 17.74 6.19 -6.57
N LEU A 180 19.00 5.76 -6.37
CA LEU A 180 19.49 4.48 -6.89
C LEU A 180 18.75 3.29 -6.28
N VAL A 181 18.50 3.31 -4.97
CA VAL A 181 17.75 2.24 -4.30
C VAL A 181 16.29 2.22 -4.76
N GLY A 182 15.65 3.38 -4.91
CA GLY A 182 14.29 3.49 -5.44
C GLY A 182 14.18 2.94 -6.86
N LEU A 183 15.09 3.32 -7.75
CA LEU A 183 15.15 2.79 -9.12
C LEU A 183 15.44 1.28 -9.15
N LEU A 184 16.32 0.79 -8.28
CA LEU A 184 16.59 -0.64 -8.16
C LEU A 184 15.32 -1.42 -7.79
N PHE A 185 14.57 -0.99 -6.77
CA PHE A 185 13.31 -1.64 -6.40
C PHE A 185 12.24 -1.53 -7.49
N LEU A 186 12.22 -0.43 -8.24
CA LEU A 186 11.34 -0.28 -9.39
C LEU A 186 11.66 -1.30 -10.49
N VAL A 187 12.94 -1.48 -10.83
CA VAL A 187 13.37 -2.50 -11.79
C VAL A 187 13.08 -3.90 -11.27
N LEU A 188 13.42 -4.20 -10.01
CA LEU A 188 13.13 -5.50 -9.39
C LEU A 188 11.63 -5.81 -9.35
N SER A 189 10.76 -4.80 -9.36
CA SER A 189 9.32 -5.01 -9.42
C SER A 189 8.86 -5.68 -10.73
N SER A 190 9.64 -5.62 -11.81
CA SER A 190 9.32 -6.33 -13.06
C SER A 190 9.36 -7.85 -12.91
N LEU A 191 10.09 -8.38 -11.90
CA LEU A 191 10.09 -9.81 -11.57
C LEU A 191 8.70 -10.34 -11.20
N ARG A 192 7.76 -9.45 -10.83
CA ARG A 192 6.36 -9.79 -10.63
C ARG A 192 5.72 -10.42 -11.86
N ILE A 193 6.07 -9.98 -13.06
CA ILE A 193 5.43 -10.46 -14.30
C ILE A 193 5.59 -11.98 -14.45
N PRO A 194 6.82 -12.54 -14.49
CA PRO A 194 6.98 -13.99 -14.58
C PRO A 194 6.54 -14.73 -13.31
N LEU A 195 6.65 -14.11 -12.12
CA LEU A 195 6.20 -14.75 -10.88
C LEU A 195 4.68 -14.85 -10.74
N TYR A 196 3.92 -14.05 -11.50
CA TYR A 196 2.46 -14.03 -11.44
C TYR A 196 1.84 -15.34 -11.93
N GLU A 197 2.39 -15.94 -12.98
CA GLU A 197 1.95 -17.26 -13.45
C GLU A 197 2.18 -18.33 -12.38
N THR A 198 3.35 -18.33 -11.74
CA THR A 198 3.64 -19.24 -10.62
C THR A 198 2.68 -19.04 -9.45
N TYR A 199 2.32 -17.79 -9.13
CA TYR A 199 1.34 -17.48 -8.10
C TYR A 199 -0.05 -18.03 -8.45
N MET A 200 -0.51 -17.85 -9.69
CA MET A 200 -1.81 -18.36 -10.15
C MET A 200 -1.87 -19.89 -10.14
N ASN A 201 -0.83 -20.55 -10.64
CA ASN A 201 -0.72 -22.02 -10.60
C ASN A 201 -0.73 -22.54 -9.16
N ALA A 202 -0.03 -21.86 -8.23
CA ALA A 202 -0.04 -22.24 -6.82
C ALA A 202 -1.41 -22.03 -6.16
N PHE A 203 -2.16 -21.01 -6.57
CA PHE A 203 -3.52 -20.76 -6.12
C PHE A 203 -4.47 -21.87 -6.59
N GLU A 204 -4.41 -22.24 -7.86
CA GLU A 204 -5.20 -23.34 -8.44
C GLU A 204 -4.89 -24.68 -7.79
N GLN A 205 -3.61 -24.95 -7.50
CA GLN A 205 -3.16 -26.16 -6.82
C GLN A 205 -3.38 -26.15 -5.30
N GLN A 206 -4.01 -25.11 -4.75
CA GLN A 206 -4.22 -24.93 -3.30
C GLN A 206 -2.92 -25.02 -2.48
N ALA A 207 -1.79 -24.66 -3.08
CA ALA A 207 -0.48 -24.63 -2.42
C ALA A 207 -0.36 -23.35 -1.57
N PHE A 208 -1.13 -23.27 -0.49
CA PHE A 208 -1.30 -22.06 0.32
C PHE A 208 0.01 -21.48 0.88
N GLY A 209 1.02 -22.32 1.15
CA GLY A 209 2.34 -21.84 1.57
C GLY A 209 3.03 -20.98 0.51
N THR A 210 3.00 -21.42 -0.74
CA THR A 210 3.55 -20.68 -1.89
C THR A 210 2.73 -19.42 -2.18
N VAL A 211 1.39 -19.55 -2.10
CA VAL A 211 0.48 -18.39 -2.25
C VAL A 211 0.82 -17.34 -1.20
N ALA A 212 0.91 -17.69 0.08
CA ALA A 212 1.22 -16.75 1.16
C ALA A 212 2.59 -16.08 0.98
N ALA A 213 3.61 -16.83 0.55
CA ALA A 213 4.94 -16.29 0.30
C ALA A 213 4.97 -15.30 -0.87
N LEU A 214 4.32 -15.63 -1.98
CA LEU A 214 4.30 -14.80 -3.20
C LEU A 214 3.27 -13.67 -3.15
N ASN A 215 2.23 -13.78 -2.32
CA ASN A 215 1.12 -12.83 -2.26
C ASN A 215 1.61 -11.38 -2.15
N TRP A 216 2.55 -11.15 -1.25
CA TRP A 216 3.09 -9.83 -0.96
C TRP A 216 3.89 -9.19 -2.12
N PHE A 217 4.50 -10.01 -2.97
CA PHE A 217 5.35 -9.54 -4.05
C PHE A 217 4.61 -9.47 -5.39
N VAL A 218 3.63 -10.34 -5.58
CA VAL A 218 3.11 -10.67 -6.90
C VAL A 218 1.62 -10.37 -7.06
N ASN A 219 0.86 -10.29 -5.95
CA ASN A 219 -0.61 -10.11 -5.98
C ASN A 219 -1.03 -8.97 -6.92
N LYS A 220 -2.12 -9.21 -7.67
CA LYS A 220 -2.72 -8.24 -8.60
C LYS A 220 -2.99 -6.88 -7.92
N ASN A 221 -3.39 -6.92 -6.65
CA ASN A 221 -3.71 -5.76 -5.83
C ASN A 221 -2.47 -5.30 -5.08
N ASN A 222 -2.00 -4.09 -5.41
CA ASN A 222 -0.95 -3.34 -4.70
C ASN A 222 0.23 -4.19 -4.21
N PRO A 223 1.13 -4.66 -5.09
CA PRO A 223 2.35 -5.36 -4.68
C PRO A 223 3.33 -4.46 -3.90
N ILE A 224 4.06 -5.04 -2.93
CA ILE A 224 4.98 -4.28 -2.05
C ILE A 224 6.06 -3.52 -2.83
N LEU A 225 6.69 -4.15 -3.84
CA LEU A 225 7.92 -3.61 -4.44
C LEU A 225 7.74 -2.28 -5.17
N PRO A 226 6.75 -2.10 -6.08
CA PRO A 226 6.49 -0.79 -6.68
C PRO A 226 6.21 0.30 -5.66
N PHE A 227 5.46 -0.02 -4.61
CA PHE A 227 5.08 0.96 -3.59
C PHE A 227 6.26 1.34 -2.71
N LEU A 228 7.10 0.37 -2.34
CA LEU A 228 8.36 0.62 -1.66
C LEU A 228 9.28 1.51 -2.51
N ALA A 229 9.39 1.23 -3.82
CA ALA A 229 10.15 2.05 -4.76
C ALA A 229 9.65 3.49 -4.76
N PHE A 230 8.33 3.71 -4.87
CA PHE A 230 7.75 5.05 -4.82
C PHE A 230 7.94 5.72 -3.46
N GLY A 231 7.86 5.00 -2.35
CA GLY A 231 8.14 5.53 -1.01
C GLY A 231 9.58 6.03 -0.89
N ILE A 232 10.55 5.26 -1.39
CA ILE A 232 11.98 5.64 -1.37
C ILE A 232 12.25 6.80 -2.32
N LEU A 233 11.66 6.80 -3.52
CA LEU A 233 11.74 7.94 -4.44
C LEU A 233 11.12 9.19 -3.82
N GLY A 234 10.05 9.04 -3.03
CA GLY A 234 9.48 10.12 -2.23
C GLY A 234 10.48 10.69 -1.23
N ILE A 235 11.25 9.85 -0.53
CA ILE A 235 12.31 10.30 0.40
C ILE A 235 13.44 11.05 -0.33
N TRP A 236 13.68 10.73 -1.61
CA TRP A 236 14.68 11.41 -2.43
C TRP A 236 14.29 12.85 -2.81
N PHE A 237 13.00 13.11 -3.01
CA PHE A 237 12.46 14.45 -3.31
C PHE A 237 12.54 15.40 -2.12
#